data_AF-A0A931WNV3-F1
#
_entry.id   AF-A0A931WNV3-F1
#
_cell.length_a   1.000
_cell.length_b   1.000
_cell.length_c   1.000
_cell.angle_alpha   90.00
_cell.angle_beta   90.00
_cell.angle_gamma   90.00
#
_symmetry.space_group_name_H-M   'P 1'
#
loop_
_entity.id
_entity.type
_entity.pdbx_description
1 polymer ?
#
loop_
_entity_poly.entity_id
_entity_poly.type
_entity_poly.pdbx_seq_one_letter_code
_entity_poly.pdbx_strand_id
1 'polypeptide(L)'
;MVKKNHEKSIESAASEYKEFSSGFVEGICYLCGEKIVRFDQNKPCLHWLLRKHKRVKKKHIKQLLDSKEIFQVISYLRWVAKTEGKLSQVNDFEAYEANPKLIYQENIKYEDTEWTFWVKKEDLEGHKDQYSSFPHYHLQITIDGRPFVNFSDFHIALSEWEIFNIYARKGAFPSYKYAFPFGESYLDLFTFLPEEKIVDEMVATDDEKKAQYHLQTFIEADPGTTIKGEDIAKLIEERKKTGVPLAKLVQKLKNVRAKTIVMPENLIEPVSRKKRKR
;
A
#
# COMPACT_ATOMS: atom_id res chain seq x y z
N MET A 1 -22.53 17.89 10.69
CA MET A 1 -22.32 17.98 9.22
C MET A 1 -21.10 17.17 8.77
N VAL A 2 -19.93 17.31 9.43
CA VAL A 2 -18.70 16.56 9.11
C VAL A 2 -18.85 15.03 9.23
N LYS A 3 -19.42 14.50 10.33
CA LYS A 3 -19.69 13.06 10.48
C LYS A 3 -20.58 12.48 9.38
N LYS A 4 -21.69 13.15 9.06
CA LYS A 4 -22.64 12.73 8.02
C LYS A 4 -22.02 12.72 6.62
N ASN A 5 -21.08 13.62 6.33
CA ASN A 5 -20.35 13.63 5.06
C ASN A 5 -19.27 12.53 5.02
N HIS A 6 -18.64 12.24 6.16
CA HIS A 6 -17.68 11.14 6.27
C HIS A 6 -18.35 9.77 6.12
N GLU A 7 -19.49 9.54 6.79
CA GLU A 7 -20.29 8.31 6.68
C GLU A 7 -20.74 8.07 5.23
N LYS A 8 -21.27 9.10 4.56
CA LYS A 8 -21.63 9.02 3.13
C LYS A 8 -20.44 8.70 2.23
N SER A 9 -19.26 9.25 2.54
CA SER A 9 -18.03 8.97 1.78
C SER A 9 -17.62 7.50 1.92
N ILE A 10 -17.70 6.95 3.14
CA ILE A 10 -17.43 5.53 3.41
C ILE A 10 -18.43 4.63 2.69
N GLU A 11 -19.74 4.94 2.77
CA GLU A 11 -20.78 4.17 2.08
C GLU A 11 -20.58 4.17 0.56
N SER A 12 -20.26 5.34 -0.01
CA SER A 12 -19.97 5.46 -1.45
C SER A 12 -18.76 4.61 -1.85
N ALA A 13 -17.66 4.71 -1.08
CA ALA A 13 -16.47 3.91 -1.33
C ALA A 13 -16.73 2.40 -1.20
N ALA A 14 -17.58 1.99 -0.26
CA ALA A 14 -17.96 0.59 -0.07
C ALA A 14 -18.76 0.05 -1.26
N SER A 15 -19.70 0.85 -1.79
CA SER A 15 -20.46 0.50 -2.98
C SER A 15 -19.55 0.37 -4.19
N GLU A 16 -18.68 1.36 -4.42
CA GLU A 16 -17.74 1.36 -5.54
C GLU A 16 -16.75 0.20 -5.46
N TYR A 17 -16.19 -0.07 -4.27
CA TYR A 17 -15.30 -1.22 -4.06
C TYR A 17 -16.01 -2.55 -4.32
N LYS A 18 -17.31 -2.67 -3.98
CA LYS A 18 -18.11 -3.87 -4.26
C LYS A 18 -18.30 -4.07 -5.76
N GLU A 19 -18.57 -3.01 -6.52
CA GLU A 19 -18.66 -3.04 -7.97
C GLU A 19 -17.32 -3.42 -8.61
N PHE A 20 -16.23 -2.80 -8.15
CA PHE A 20 -14.87 -3.19 -8.52
C PHE A 20 -14.63 -4.68 -8.28
N SER A 21 -14.86 -5.16 -7.04
CA SER A 21 -14.53 -6.52 -6.64
C SER A 21 -15.31 -7.55 -7.46
N SER A 22 -16.61 -7.29 -7.69
CA SER A 22 -17.48 -8.19 -8.46
C SER A 22 -17.07 -8.23 -9.93
N GLY A 23 -16.87 -7.06 -10.54
CA GLY A 23 -16.48 -6.98 -11.95
C GLY A 23 -15.09 -7.55 -12.19
N PHE A 24 -14.13 -7.28 -11.29
CA PHE A 24 -12.75 -7.71 -11.47
C PHE A 24 -12.62 -9.24 -11.46
N VAL A 25 -13.37 -9.94 -10.60
CA VAL A 25 -13.46 -11.41 -10.59
C VAL A 25 -13.97 -11.97 -11.91
N GLU A 26 -14.91 -11.28 -12.56
CA GLU A 26 -15.45 -11.66 -13.88
C GLU A 26 -14.56 -11.21 -15.05
N GLY A 27 -13.41 -10.56 -14.78
CA GLY A 27 -12.53 -10.02 -15.80
C GLY A 27 -13.07 -8.75 -16.47
N ILE A 28 -13.98 -8.02 -15.80
CA ILE A 28 -14.65 -6.81 -16.26
C ILE A 28 -14.14 -5.60 -15.46
N CYS A 29 -13.81 -4.52 -16.16
CA CYS A 29 -13.43 -3.26 -15.51
C CYS A 29 -14.68 -2.49 -15.09
N TYR A 30 -14.86 -2.28 -13.78
CA TYR A 30 -16.00 -1.52 -13.25
C TYR A 30 -16.10 -0.07 -13.77
N LEU A 31 -14.96 0.55 -14.11
CA LEU A 31 -14.91 1.95 -14.58
C LEU A 31 -15.48 2.14 -15.99
N CYS A 32 -15.37 1.13 -16.86
CA CYS A 32 -15.79 1.27 -18.26
C CYS A 32 -16.75 0.17 -18.73
N GLY A 33 -17.03 -0.84 -17.91
CA GLY A 33 -17.87 -1.99 -18.23
C GLY A 33 -17.26 -2.96 -19.26
N GLU A 34 -16.04 -2.71 -19.72
CA GLU A 34 -15.36 -3.53 -20.71
C GLU A 34 -14.51 -4.62 -20.08
N LYS A 35 -14.20 -5.68 -20.84
CA LYS A 35 -13.23 -6.68 -20.40
C LYS A 35 -11.88 -6.02 -20.09
N ILE A 36 -11.21 -6.43 -19.02
CA ILE A 36 -9.87 -5.93 -18.62
C ILE A 36 -8.83 -6.12 -19.74
N VAL A 37 -9.00 -7.16 -20.55
CA VAL A 37 -8.14 -7.44 -21.72
C VAL A 37 -8.48 -6.61 -22.96
N ARG A 38 -9.53 -5.76 -22.93
CA ARG A 38 -9.93 -4.90 -24.06
C ARG A 38 -9.14 -3.59 -24.03
N PHE A 39 -8.81 -3.11 -25.22
CA PHE A 39 -8.18 -1.80 -25.44
C PHE A 39 -8.97 -1.03 -26.49
N ASP A 40 -9.38 0.19 -26.15
CA ASP A 40 -10.10 1.13 -27.03
C ASP A 40 -9.48 2.51 -26.90
N GLN A 41 -8.68 2.94 -27.88
CA GLN A 41 -7.93 4.19 -27.81
C GLN A 41 -8.81 5.43 -27.57
N ASN A 42 -10.10 5.37 -27.93
CA ASN A 42 -11.05 6.47 -27.76
C ASN A 42 -11.66 6.53 -26.35
N LYS A 43 -11.43 5.49 -25.53
CA LYS A 43 -11.95 5.38 -24.16
C LYS A 43 -10.83 5.04 -23.16
N PRO A 44 -9.94 6.01 -22.83
CA PRO A 44 -8.90 5.82 -21.81
C PRO A 44 -9.47 5.31 -20.48
N CYS A 45 -8.89 4.23 -19.95
CA CYS A 45 -9.33 3.62 -18.70
C CYS A 45 -8.15 3.09 -17.87
N LEU A 46 -8.29 3.11 -16.54
CA LEU A 46 -7.24 2.71 -15.60
C LEU A 46 -6.81 1.25 -15.75
N HIS A 47 -7.67 0.35 -16.25
CA HIS A 47 -7.28 -1.05 -16.47
C HIS A 47 -6.16 -1.22 -17.51
N TRP A 48 -5.87 -0.20 -18.32
CA TRP A 48 -4.71 -0.24 -19.23
C TRP A 48 -3.39 -0.29 -18.49
N LEU A 49 -3.34 0.18 -17.25
CA LEU A 49 -2.15 0.11 -16.41
C LEU A 49 -1.73 -1.33 -16.13
N LEU A 50 -2.70 -2.26 -16.08
CA LEU A 50 -2.48 -3.70 -15.93
C LEU A 50 -1.88 -4.35 -17.19
N ARG A 51 -1.89 -3.61 -18.31
CA ARG A 51 -1.34 -3.99 -19.61
C ARG A 51 -1.68 -5.42 -20.07
N LYS A 52 -2.87 -5.91 -19.71
CA LYS A 52 -3.36 -7.23 -20.15
C LYS A 52 -3.63 -7.30 -21.65
N HIS A 53 -3.67 -6.16 -22.34
CA HIS A 53 -3.68 -6.08 -23.80
C HIS A 53 -2.34 -5.59 -24.37
N LYS A 54 -1.70 -6.39 -25.23
CA LYS A 54 -0.42 -6.07 -25.90
C LYS A 54 -0.36 -4.76 -26.71
N ARG A 55 -1.51 -4.18 -27.09
CA ARG A 55 -1.60 -2.92 -27.85
C ARG A 55 -1.45 -1.68 -26.98
N VAL A 56 -1.53 -1.81 -25.65
CA VAL A 56 -1.24 -0.71 -24.73
C VAL A 56 0.25 -0.36 -24.81
N LYS A 57 0.55 0.87 -25.23
CA LYS A 57 1.90 1.43 -25.38
C LYS A 57 2.11 2.54 -24.35
N LYS A 58 3.37 2.90 -24.07
CA LYS A 58 3.72 3.99 -23.13
C LYS A 58 2.92 5.27 -23.39
N LYS A 59 2.78 5.68 -24.65
CA LYS A 59 2.01 6.89 -25.02
C LYS A 59 0.53 6.86 -24.60
N HIS A 60 -0.09 5.68 -24.59
CA HIS A 60 -1.49 5.52 -24.15
C HIS A 60 -1.59 5.63 -22.63
N ILE A 61 -0.60 5.09 -21.91
CA ILE A 61 -0.49 5.27 -20.45
C ILE A 61 -0.29 6.74 -20.12
N LYS A 62 0.61 7.45 -20.84
CA LYS A 62 0.83 8.88 -20.64
C LYS A 62 -0.47 9.68 -20.82
N GLN A 63 -1.18 9.46 -21.93
CA GLN A 63 -2.47 10.11 -22.21
C GLN A 63 -3.50 9.85 -21.11
N LEU A 64 -3.58 8.62 -20.61
CA LEU A 64 -4.47 8.27 -19.51
C LEU A 64 -4.10 9.04 -18.23
N LEU A 65 -2.83 9.00 -17.84
CA LEU A 65 -2.34 9.64 -16.60
C LEU A 65 -2.50 11.16 -16.63
N ASP A 66 -2.38 11.79 -17.80
CA ASP A 66 -2.59 13.24 -17.96
C ASP A 66 -4.05 13.68 -17.69
N SER A 67 -4.98 12.73 -17.65
CA SER A 67 -6.40 12.97 -17.39
C SER A 67 -6.87 12.46 -16.02
N LYS A 68 -5.96 11.98 -15.18
CA LYS A 68 -6.28 11.32 -13.91
C LYS A 68 -5.39 11.85 -12.78
N GLU A 69 -5.99 12.07 -11.63
CA GLU A 69 -5.24 12.37 -10.41
C GLU A 69 -4.47 11.12 -9.95
N ILE A 70 -3.25 11.32 -9.45
CA ILE A 70 -2.35 10.30 -8.92
C ILE A 70 -3.05 9.43 -7.89
N PHE A 71 -3.84 10.01 -6.99
CA PHE A 71 -4.49 9.24 -5.93
C PHE A 71 -5.69 8.42 -6.43
N GLN A 72 -6.34 8.83 -7.52
CA GLN A 72 -7.32 7.97 -8.20
C GLN A 72 -6.63 6.76 -8.84
N VAL A 73 -5.48 6.99 -9.48
CA VAL A 73 -4.67 5.92 -10.07
C VAL A 73 -4.19 4.94 -8.99
N ILE A 74 -3.62 5.47 -7.90
CA ILE A 74 -3.12 4.68 -6.77
C ILE A 74 -4.25 3.91 -6.09
N SER A 75 -5.40 4.52 -5.84
CA SER A 75 -6.57 3.83 -5.26
C SER A 75 -6.99 2.62 -6.10
N TYR A 76 -7.10 2.79 -7.41
CA TYR A 76 -7.41 1.70 -8.34
C TYR A 76 -6.36 0.57 -8.27
N LEU A 77 -5.07 0.92 -8.31
CA LEU A 77 -4.00 -0.08 -8.29
C LEU A 77 -3.90 -0.82 -6.95
N ARG A 78 -4.13 -0.13 -5.82
CA ARG A 78 -4.24 -0.74 -4.48
C ARG A 78 -5.37 -1.75 -4.43
N TRP A 79 -6.54 -1.41 -4.97
CA TRP A 79 -7.67 -2.36 -5.07
C TRP A 79 -7.31 -3.59 -5.91
N VAL A 80 -6.62 -3.39 -7.04
CA VAL A 80 -6.13 -4.49 -7.88
C VAL A 80 -5.14 -5.37 -7.13
N ALA A 81 -4.13 -4.80 -6.48
CA ALA A 81 -3.15 -5.55 -5.68
C ALA A 81 -3.82 -6.36 -4.55
N LYS A 82 -4.83 -5.78 -3.90
CA LYS A 82 -5.59 -6.45 -2.82
C LYS A 82 -6.34 -7.69 -3.29
N THR A 83 -6.65 -7.83 -4.59
CA THR A 83 -7.27 -9.05 -5.12
C THR A 83 -6.39 -10.30 -4.99
N GLU A 84 -5.09 -10.14 -4.79
CA GLU A 84 -4.18 -11.26 -4.44
C GLU A 84 -4.27 -11.68 -2.97
N GLY A 85 -5.02 -10.95 -2.15
CA GLY A 85 -5.20 -11.23 -0.73
C GLY A 85 -3.95 -10.95 0.12
N LYS A 86 -3.03 -10.10 -0.37
CA LYS A 86 -1.75 -9.80 0.31
C LYS A 86 -1.54 -8.29 0.46
N LEU A 87 -1.51 -7.81 1.71
CA LEU A 87 -1.15 -6.41 2.02
C LEU A 87 0.28 -6.07 1.58
N SER A 88 1.16 -7.07 1.54
CA SER A 88 2.56 -6.93 1.18
C SER A 88 2.82 -6.48 -0.26
N GLN A 89 1.79 -6.48 -1.11
CA GLN A 89 1.85 -5.97 -2.48
C GLN A 89 1.71 -4.45 -2.58
N VAL A 90 1.46 -3.76 -1.47
CA VAL A 90 1.47 -2.30 -1.38
C VAL A 90 2.53 -1.90 -0.36
N ASN A 91 3.57 -1.24 -0.85
CA ASN A 91 4.61 -0.66 -0.01
C ASN A 91 4.61 0.86 -0.17
N ASP A 92 4.02 1.52 0.81
CA ASP A 92 4.09 2.97 1.01
C ASP A 92 4.89 3.33 2.27
N PHE A 93 5.64 2.36 2.83
CA PHE A 93 6.61 2.69 3.86
C PHE A 93 7.65 3.56 3.24
N GLU A 94 7.73 4.73 3.84
CA GLU A 94 8.40 5.78 3.17
C GLU A 94 9.91 5.49 3.17
N ALA A 95 10.55 5.63 2.01
CA ALA A 95 12.00 5.54 1.85
C ALA A 95 12.75 6.69 2.56
N TYR A 96 12.18 7.30 3.60
CA TYR A 96 12.66 8.52 4.23
C TYR A 96 14.04 8.31 4.84
N GLU A 97 14.33 7.09 5.29
CA GLU A 97 15.66 6.72 5.78
C GLU A 97 16.65 6.45 4.64
N ALA A 98 16.18 6.05 3.45
CA ALA A 98 17.02 5.65 2.32
C ALA A 98 17.28 6.79 1.30
N ASN A 99 16.36 7.76 1.16
CA ASN A 99 16.51 8.90 0.27
C ASN A 99 15.74 10.15 0.77
N PRO A 100 16.41 11.07 1.48
CA PRO A 100 15.77 12.23 2.12
C PRO A 100 15.18 13.25 1.12
N LYS A 101 15.42 13.08 -0.19
CA LYS A 101 14.86 13.95 -1.23
C LYS A 101 13.45 13.56 -1.65
N LEU A 102 13.06 12.29 -1.45
CA LEU A 102 11.72 11.81 -1.76
C LEU A 102 10.76 12.26 -0.66
N ILE A 103 9.65 12.86 -1.06
CA ILE A 103 8.58 13.28 -0.16
C ILE A 103 7.35 12.38 -0.25
N TYR A 104 7.26 11.59 -1.33
CA TYR A 104 6.25 10.57 -1.54
C TYR A 104 6.88 9.44 -2.32
N GLN A 105 6.68 8.21 -1.85
CA GLN A 105 7.00 7.01 -2.58
C GLN A 105 5.92 5.97 -2.33
N GLU A 106 5.51 5.30 -3.40
CA GLU A 106 4.65 4.14 -3.27
C GLU A 106 4.97 3.11 -4.34
N ASN A 107 5.11 1.86 -3.92
CA ASN A 107 5.27 0.69 -4.76
C ASN A 107 3.99 -0.15 -4.65
N ILE A 108 3.47 -0.58 -5.80
CA ILE A 108 2.30 -1.45 -5.87
C ILE A 108 2.61 -2.57 -6.87
N LYS A 109 2.25 -3.80 -6.54
CA LYS A 109 2.46 -4.96 -7.42
C LYS A 109 1.17 -5.76 -7.61
N TYR A 110 0.99 -6.26 -8.82
CA TYR A 110 -0.06 -7.21 -9.17
C TYR A 110 0.43 -8.11 -10.30
N GLU A 111 0.41 -9.42 -10.07
CA GLU A 111 0.97 -10.44 -10.94
C GLU A 111 2.43 -10.11 -11.35
N ASP A 112 2.64 -9.91 -12.65
CA ASP A 112 3.92 -9.60 -13.29
C ASP A 112 4.24 -8.10 -13.34
N THR A 113 3.30 -7.24 -12.93
CA THR A 113 3.40 -5.80 -13.11
C THR A 113 3.62 -5.09 -11.79
N GLU A 114 4.59 -4.17 -11.76
CA GLU A 114 4.87 -3.31 -10.61
C GLU A 114 4.83 -1.83 -11.03
N TRP A 115 4.18 -1.00 -10.23
CA TRP A 115 4.12 0.45 -10.37
C TRP A 115 4.86 1.10 -9.21
N THR A 116 5.75 2.04 -9.52
CA THR A 116 6.44 2.85 -8.52
C THR A 116 6.20 4.33 -8.77
N PHE A 117 5.56 5.00 -7.82
CA PHE A 117 5.27 6.42 -7.84
C PHE A 117 6.27 7.16 -6.97
N TRP A 118 6.87 8.24 -7.49
CA TRP A 118 7.77 9.10 -6.73
C TRP A 118 7.44 10.57 -6.90
N VAL A 119 7.57 11.31 -5.81
CA VAL A 119 7.62 12.77 -5.81
C VAL A 119 8.84 13.19 -4.98
N LYS A 120 9.75 13.95 -5.57
CA LYS A 120 10.84 14.62 -4.83
C LYS A 120 10.35 15.97 -4.33
N LYS A 121 11.01 16.50 -3.29
CA LYS A 121 10.73 17.85 -2.78
C LYS A 121 10.79 18.90 -3.89
N GLU A 122 11.83 18.85 -4.71
CA GLU A 122 12.05 19.75 -5.86
C GLU A 122 10.98 19.60 -6.95
N ASP A 123 10.35 18.42 -7.06
CA ASP A 123 9.31 18.15 -8.05
C ASP A 123 7.99 18.86 -7.69
N LEU A 124 7.77 19.24 -6.42
CA LEU A 124 6.61 20.03 -6.00
C LEU A 124 6.72 21.52 -6.32
N GLU A 125 7.95 22.04 -6.40
CA GLU A 125 8.18 23.45 -6.75
C GLU A 125 8.27 23.63 -8.27
N GLY A 126 8.51 22.53 -9.01
CA GLY A 126 8.84 22.55 -10.43
C GLY A 126 10.32 22.86 -10.65
N HIS A 127 10.88 22.35 -11.75
CA HIS A 127 12.26 22.64 -12.13
C HIS A 127 12.31 23.93 -12.95
N LYS A 128 12.76 25.03 -12.32
CA LYS A 128 12.95 26.32 -13.01
C LYS A 128 13.78 26.12 -14.29
N ASP A 129 13.35 26.76 -15.37
CA ASP A 129 13.99 26.76 -16.69
C ASP A 129 14.10 25.37 -17.38
N GLN A 130 13.26 24.41 -16.99
CA GLN A 130 13.13 23.11 -17.66
C GLN A 130 11.70 22.87 -18.15
N TYR A 131 11.52 21.90 -19.06
CA TYR A 131 10.19 21.49 -19.55
C TYR A 131 9.22 21.06 -18.42
N SER A 132 9.76 20.57 -17.31
CA SER A 132 9.02 20.17 -16.10
C SER A 132 9.05 21.27 -15.02
N SER A 133 8.75 22.52 -15.40
CA SER A 133 8.71 23.67 -14.50
C SER A 133 7.44 23.77 -13.64
N PHE A 134 6.63 22.72 -13.63
CA PHE A 134 5.39 22.63 -12.88
C PHE A 134 5.47 21.50 -11.84
N PRO A 135 4.64 21.53 -10.78
CA PRO A 135 4.57 20.45 -9.80
C PRO A 135 4.18 19.13 -10.47
N HIS A 136 4.97 18.08 -10.27
CA HIS A 136 4.74 16.81 -10.97
C HIS A 136 5.17 15.58 -10.16
N TYR A 137 4.71 14.42 -10.58
CA TYR A 137 5.20 13.13 -10.10
C TYR A 137 5.83 12.32 -11.23
N HIS A 138 6.63 11.34 -10.83
CA HIS A 138 7.23 10.34 -11.72
C HIS A 138 6.61 8.97 -11.47
N LEU A 139 6.52 8.17 -12.54
CA LEU A 139 6.06 6.79 -12.49
C LEU A 139 7.08 5.89 -13.18
N GLN A 140 7.41 4.78 -12.54
CA GLN A 140 8.02 3.62 -13.20
C GLN A 140 6.98 2.51 -13.29
N ILE A 141 6.98 1.79 -14.42
CA ILE A 141 6.23 0.55 -14.58
C ILE A 141 7.21 -0.52 -15.00
N THR A 142 7.27 -1.62 -14.27
CA THR A 142 8.02 -2.82 -14.66
C THR A 142 7.06 -3.97 -14.92
N ILE A 143 7.44 -4.85 -15.87
CA ILE A 143 6.67 -6.03 -16.27
C ILE A 143 7.66 -7.18 -16.35
N ASP A 144 7.39 -8.26 -15.61
CA ASP A 144 8.34 -9.36 -15.40
C ASP A 144 9.71 -8.84 -14.94
N GLY A 145 9.72 -7.82 -14.08
CA GLY A 145 10.92 -7.15 -13.58
C GLY A 145 11.68 -6.31 -14.62
N ARG A 146 11.16 -6.15 -15.85
CA ARG A 146 11.78 -5.36 -16.91
C ARG A 146 11.14 -3.98 -17.01
N PRO A 147 11.91 -2.88 -17.11
CA PRO A 147 11.34 -1.55 -17.26
C PRO A 147 10.47 -1.42 -18.53
N PHE A 148 9.19 -1.12 -18.35
CA PHE A 148 8.26 -0.74 -19.41
C PHE A 148 8.10 0.78 -19.49
N VAL A 149 7.99 1.48 -18.36
CA VAL A 149 8.03 2.95 -18.25
C VAL A 149 9.13 3.29 -17.25
N ASN A 150 10.01 4.23 -17.58
CA ASN A 150 11.03 4.71 -16.65
C ASN A 150 10.58 6.00 -15.96
N PHE A 151 11.11 6.31 -14.77
CA PHE A 151 10.84 7.56 -14.06
C PHE A 151 11.09 8.82 -14.91
N SER A 152 12.05 8.79 -15.84
CA SER A 152 12.35 9.92 -16.72
C SER A 152 11.40 10.05 -17.91
N ASP A 153 10.59 9.02 -18.20
CA ASP A 153 9.72 9.02 -19.37
C ASP A 153 8.58 10.03 -19.19
N PHE A 154 8.03 10.14 -17.97
CA PHE A 154 6.86 10.97 -17.67
C PHE A 154 7.12 11.98 -16.56
N HIS A 155 6.62 13.20 -16.77
CA HIS A 155 6.40 14.23 -15.76
C HIS A 155 4.90 14.52 -15.78
N ILE A 156 4.15 13.90 -14.87
CA ILE A 156 2.70 14.04 -14.82
C ILE A 156 2.36 15.14 -13.83
N ALA A 157 1.59 16.14 -14.26
CA ALA A 157 1.25 17.28 -13.43
C ALA A 157 0.47 16.84 -12.18
N LEU A 158 0.79 17.46 -11.05
CA LEU A 158 0.00 17.37 -9.82
C LEU A 158 -0.92 18.59 -9.74
N SER A 159 -2.18 18.36 -9.43
CA SER A 159 -3.12 19.41 -9.01
C SER A 159 -2.81 19.90 -7.59
N GLU A 160 -3.35 21.07 -7.23
CA GLU A 160 -3.23 21.61 -5.88
C GLU A 160 -3.79 20.65 -4.82
N TRP A 161 -4.87 19.93 -5.15
CA TRP A 161 -5.49 18.96 -4.26
C TRP A 161 -4.60 17.75 -3.99
N GLU A 162 -3.88 17.27 -5.01
CA GLU A 162 -2.92 16.17 -4.85
C GLU A 162 -1.71 16.62 -4.03
N ILE A 163 -1.21 17.84 -4.24
CA ILE A 163 -0.13 18.41 -3.43
C ILE A 163 -0.57 18.50 -1.96
N PHE A 164 -1.78 19.01 -1.71
CA PHE A 164 -2.36 19.06 -0.37
C PHE A 164 -2.42 17.67 0.28
N ASN A 165 -2.92 16.66 -0.44
CA ASN A 165 -3.05 15.30 0.08
C ASN A 165 -1.68 14.62 0.33
N ILE A 166 -0.64 14.93 -0.46
CA ILE A 166 0.74 14.50 -0.18
C ILE A 166 1.18 15.06 1.18
N TYR A 167 1.02 16.35 1.42
CA TYR A 167 1.38 16.97 2.71
C TYR A 167 0.52 16.46 3.88
N ALA A 168 -0.78 16.23 3.65
CA ALA A 168 -1.66 15.64 4.64
C ALA A 168 -1.20 14.25 5.10
N ARG A 169 -0.80 13.38 4.17
CA ARG A 169 -0.28 12.05 4.52
C ARG A 169 0.99 12.13 5.37
N LYS A 170 1.79 13.20 5.20
CA LYS A 170 2.97 13.50 6.04
C LYS A 170 2.64 14.08 7.42
N GLY A 171 1.37 14.21 7.76
CA GLY A 171 0.94 14.79 9.04
C GLY A 171 1.08 16.31 9.12
N ALA A 172 1.23 17.01 7.99
CA ALA A 172 1.25 18.49 7.99
C ALA A 172 -0.07 19.10 8.51
N PHE A 173 -1.16 18.33 8.45
CA PHE A 173 -2.48 18.73 8.92
C PHE A 173 -3.01 17.71 9.94
N PRO A 174 -2.78 17.88 11.26
CA PRO A 174 -3.16 16.90 12.28
C PRO A 174 -4.65 16.51 12.28
N SER A 175 -5.52 17.44 11.85
CA SER A 175 -6.97 17.26 11.80
C SER A 175 -7.47 16.62 10.50
N TYR A 176 -6.59 16.32 9.54
CA TYR A 176 -6.95 15.75 8.24
C TYR A 176 -5.99 14.63 7.86
N LYS A 177 -6.54 13.43 7.62
CA LYS A 177 -5.79 12.29 7.12
C LYS A 177 -6.39 11.83 5.80
N TYR A 178 -5.57 11.78 4.75
CA TYR A 178 -5.96 11.15 3.50
C TYR A 178 -5.82 9.64 3.60
N ALA A 179 -6.88 8.90 3.30
CA ALA A 179 -6.94 7.45 3.37
C ALA A 179 -7.28 6.87 2.00
N PHE A 180 -6.99 5.58 1.82
CA PHE A 180 -7.38 4.78 0.66
C PHE A 180 -8.40 3.72 1.08
N PRO A 181 -9.71 4.06 1.17
CA PRO A 181 -10.72 3.11 1.59
C PRO A 181 -10.66 1.83 0.76
N PHE A 182 -10.69 0.68 1.43
CA PHE A 182 -10.58 -0.65 0.85
C PHE A 182 -9.26 -0.93 0.09
N GLY A 183 -8.30 -0.02 0.11
CA GLY A 183 -6.94 -0.16 -0.45
C GLY A 183 -5.86 0.09 0.60
N GLU A 184 -6.14 -0.25 1.86
CA GLU A 184 -5.27 0.03 2.99
C GLU A 184 -3.91 -0.67 2.85
N SER A 185 -2.82 0.07 3.09
CA SER A 185 -1.47 -0.48 3.27
C SER A 185 -1.22 -0.83 4.74
N TYR A 186 -0.07 -1.43 5.04
CA TYR A 186 0.36 -1.58 6.44
C TYR A 186 0.52 -0.23 7.16
N LEU A 187 1.05 0.81 6.48
CA LEU A 187 1.19 2.13 7.09
C LEU A 187 -0.18 2.71 7.46
N ASP A 188 -1.18 2.55 6.58
CA ASP A 188 -2.55 2.97 6.87
C ASP A 188 -3.08 2.20 8.10
N LEU A 189 -2.91 0.86 8.14
CA LEU A 189 -3.37 0.05 9.28
C LEU A 189 -2.70 0.46 10.60
N PHE A 190 -1.38 0.65 10.64
CA PHE A 190 -0.66 1.10 11.83
C PHE A 190 -1.02 2.53 12.24
N THR A 191 -1.48 3.35 11.29
CA THR A 191 -1.91 4.73 11.56
C THR A 191 -3.33 4.80 12.14
N PHE A 192 -4.21 3.87 11.76
CA PHE A 192 -5.62 3.91 12.10
C PHE A 192 -6.03 2.92 13.19
N LEU A 193 -5.29 1.82 13.39
CA LEU A 193 -5.62 0.77 14.34
C LEU A 193 -4.57 0.70 15.46
N PRO A 194 -4.99 0.51 16.73
CA PRO A 194 -4.08 0.08 17.78
C PRO A 194 -3.44 -1.27 17.44
N GLU A 195 -2.17 -1.47 17.83
CA GLU A 195 -1.44 -2.72 17.56
C GLU A 195 -2.18 -3.95 18.10
N GLU A 196 -2.86 -3.82 19.24
CA GLU A 196 -3.63 -4.91 19.86
C GLU A 196 -4.78 -5.37 18.96
N LYS A 197 -5.44 -4.43 18.25
CA LYS A 197 -6.51 -4.76 17.31
C LYS A 197 -5.99 -5.53 16.10
N ILE A 198 -4.80 -5.18 15.63
CA ILE A 198 -4.15 -5.89 14.52
C ILE A 198 -3.80 -7.30 14.97
N VAL A 199 -3.19 -7.48 16.14
CA VAL A 199 -2.84 -8.80 16.71
C VAL A 199 -4.08 -9.66 16.97
N ASP A 200 -5.20 -9.04 17.38
CA ASP A 200 -6.44 -9.74 17.72
C ASP A 200 -7.09 -10.46 16.54
N GLU A 201 -6.92 -9.93 15.33
CA GLU A 201 -7.48 -10.46 14.08
C GLU A 201 -6.53 -11.41 13.34
N MET A 202 -5.29 -11.58 13.82
CA MET A 202 -4.30 -12.45 13.19
C MET A 202 -4.52 -13.95 13.47
N VAL A 203 -4.13 -14.76 12.48
CA VAL A 203 -3.98 -16.20 12.61
C VAL A 203 -2.52 -16.56 12.28
N ALA A 204 -1.92 -17.39 13.11
CA ALA A 204 -0.55 -17.86 12.93
C ALA A 204 -0.44 -18.81 11.74
N THR A 205 0.67 -18.68 11.00
CA THR A 205 1.10 -19.60 9.95
C THR A 205 2.55 -20.01 10.23
N ASP A 206 2.91 -21.24 9.86
CA ASP A 206 4.30 -21.69 9.86
C ASP A 206 4.93 -21.59 8.44
N ASP A 207 4.14 -21.21 7.44
CA ASP A 207 4.62 -20.87 6.09
C ASP A 207 4.96 -19.37 6.02
N GLU A 208 6.25 -19.04 6.15
CA GLU A 208 6.77 -17.67 6.10
C GLU A 208 6.36 -16.93 4.83
N LYS A 209 6.23 -17.62 3.68
CA LYS A 209 5.86 -16.99 2.39
C LYS A 209 4.39 -16.55 2.32
N LYS A 210 3.57 -17.05 3.24
CA LYS A 210 2.16 -16.68 3.38
C LYS A 210 1.93 -15.68 4.51
N ALA A 211 2.94 -15.44 5.36
CA ALA A 211 2.82 -14.49 6.46
C ALA A 211 2.72 -13.06 5.91
N GLN A 212 1.78 -12.30 6.46
CA GLN A 212 1.66 -10.85 6.22
C GLN A 212 2.40 -10.04 7.30
N TYR A 213 2.52 -10.60 8.50
CA TYR A 213 3.14 -9.92 9.63
C TYR A 213 4.18 -10.79 10.28
N HIS A 214 5.24 -10.14 10.75
CA HIS A 214 6.21 -10.69 11.68
C HIS A 214 5.94 -10.12 13.07
N LEU A 215 5.89 -10.97 14.08
CA LEU A 215 5.65 -10.57 15.47
C LEU A 215 6.89 -10.84 16.31
N GLN A 216 7.36 -9.83 17.03
CA GLN A 216 8.35 -10.00 18.10
C GLN A 216 7.70 -9.72 19.44
N THR A 217 7.65 -10.71 20.33
CA THR A 217 7.06 -10.57 21.65
C THR A 217 8.13 -10.70 22.73
N PHE A 218 8.29 -9.64 23.51
CA PHE A 218 9.13 -9.58 24.70
C PHE A 218 8.28 -9.84 25.93
N ILE A 219 8.73 -10.75 26.80
CA ILE A 219 8.02 -11.10 28.04
C ILE A 219 9.02 -10.92 29.18
N GLU A 220 8.66 -10.08 30.15
CA GLU A 220 9.47 -9.79 31.33
C GLU A 220 8.68 -10.18 32.58
N ALA A 221 9.33 -10.87 33.53
CA ALA A 221 8.73 -11.15 34.82
C ALA A 221 8.64 -9.87 35.66
N ASP A 222 7.60 -9.74 36.48
CA ASP A 222 7.55 -8.67 37.46
C ASP A 222 8.65 -8.84 38.53
N PRO A 223 9.15 -7.75 39.13
CA PRO A 223 10.19 -7.82 40.15
C PRO A 223 9.88 -8.83 41.26
N GLY A 224 10.83 -9.73 41.54
CA GLY A 224 10.67 -10.78 42.56
C GLY A 224 9.91 -12.03 42.10
N THR A 225 9.53 -12.11 40.81
CA THR A 225 8.86 -13.28 40.23
C THR A 225 9.70 -13.93 39.13
N THR A 226 9.32 -15.13 38.71
CA THR A 226 9.98 -15.87 37.63
C THR A 226 8.94 -16.43 36.67
N ILE A 227 9.31 -16.48 35.39
CA ILE A 227 8.51 -17.14 34.35
C ILE A 227 8.93 -18.61 34.30
N LYS A 228 7.99 -19.53 34.48
CA LYS A 228 8.27 -20.96 34.36
C LYS A 228 8.33 -21.36 32.89
N GLY A 229 9.36 -22.11 32.50
CA GLY A 229 9.48 -22.63 31.13
C GLY A 229 8.30 -23.50 30.70
N GLU A 230 7.70 -24.25 31.63
CA GLU A 230 6.50 -25.06 31.38
C GLU A 230 5.29 -24.23 30.95
N ASP A 231 5.13 -23.02 31.49
CA ASP A 231 4.01 -22.15 31.14
C ASP A 231 4.19 -21.61 29.71
N ILE A 232 5.42 -21.25 29.32
CA ILE A 232 5.74 -20.88 27.94
C ILE A 232 5.53 -22.05 26.98
N ALA A 233 5.96 -23.26 27.35
CA ALA A 233 5.75 -24.45 26.53
C ALA A 233 4.26 -24.73 26.25
N LYS A 234 3.39 -24.57 27.27
CA LYS A 234 1.94 -24.69 27.11
C LYS A 234 1.36 -23.67 26.12
N LEU A 235 1.82 -22.43 26.16
CA LEU A 235 1.36 -21.41 25.20
C LEU A 235 1.80 -21.72 23.77
N ILE A 236 3.02 -22.25 23.59
CA ILE A 236 3.50 -22.68 22.26
C ILE A 236 2.66 -23.84 21.73
N GLU A 237 2.31 -24.82 22.57
CA GLU A 237 1.40 -25.89 22.17
C GLU A 237 0.00 -25.38 21.84
N GLU A 238 -0.53 -24.44 22.63
CA GLU A 238 -1.83 -23.82 22.36
C GLU A 238 -1.82 -23.06 21.03
N ARG A 239 -0.76 -22.29 20.73
CA ARG A 239 -0.57 -21.64 19.42
C ARG A 239 -0.65 -22.66 18.30
N LYS A 240 0.08 -23.78 18.41
CA LYS A 240 0.10 -24.83 17.37
C LYS A 240 -1.29 -25.47 17.16
N LYS A 241 -2.08 -25.62 18.23
CA LYS A 241 -3.43 -26.21 18.18
C LYS A 241 -4.49 -25.25 17.66
N THR A 242 -4.40 -23.97 18.02
CA THR A 242 -5.48 -22.98 17.80
C THR A 242 -5.20 -21.99 16.69
N GLY A 243 -3.93 -21.82 16.29
CA GLY A 243 -3.49 -20.76 15.39
C GLY A 243 -3.50 -19.37 16.04
N VAL A 244 -3.86 -19.22 17.32
CA VAL A 244 -3.84 -17.91 17.99
C VAL A 244 -2.38 -17.44 18.16
N PRO A 245 -2.05 -16.18 17.80
CA PRO A 245 -0.69 -15.67 17.93
C PRO A 245 -0.17 -15.74 19.37
N LEU A 246 1.12 -16.06 19.52
CA LEU A 246 1.76 -16.10 20.85
C LEU A 246 1.64 -14.75 21.57
N ALA A 247 1.75 -13.65 20.83
CA ALA A 247 1.54 -12.27 21.30
C ALA A 247 0.22 -12.05 22.06
N LYS A 248 -0.83 -12.79 21.68
CA LYS A 248 -2.15 -12.76 22.36
C LYS A 248 -2.19 -13.73 23.53
N LEU A 249 -1.62 -14.93 23.37
CA LEU A 249 -1.60 -15.96 24.41
C LEU A 249 -0.79 -15.56 25.64
N VAL A 250 0.28 -14.78 25.48
CA VAL A 250 1.13 -14.33 26.61
C VAL A 250 0.38 -13.43 27.60
N GLN A 251 -0.72 -12.80 27.18
CA GLN A 251 -1.57 -12.01 28.06
C GLN A 251 -2.28 -12.86 29.13
N LYS A 252 -2.28 -14.20 29.01
CA LYS A 252 -2.81 -15.12 30.02
C LYS A 252 -1.84 -15.38 31.17
N LEU A 253 -0.54 -15.06 31.01
CA LEU A 253 0.46 -15.26 32.05
C LEU A 253 0.24 -14.24 33.18
N LYS A 254 0.47 -14.68 34.41
CA LYS A 254 0.40 -13.83 35.60
C LYS A 254 1.79 -13.30 35.94
N ASN A 255 1.85 -12.11 36.52
CA ASN A 255 3.08 -11.46 36.99
C ASN A 255 4.11 -11.25 35.87
N VAL A 256 3.64 -10.90 34.67
CA VAL A 256 4.50 -10.58 33.54
C VAL A 256 4.06 -9.27 32.89
N ARG A 257 5.03 -8.57 32.30
CA ARG A 257 4.82 -7.48 31.37
C ARG A 257 5.22 -7.97 29.97
N ALA A 258 4.30 -7.87 29.02
CA ALA A 258 4.53 -8.28 27.64
C ALA A 258 4.45 -7.07 26.71
N LYS A 259 5.40 -6.99 25.78
CA LYS A 259 5.39 -6.02 24.67
C LYS A 259 5.50 -6.76 23.36
N THR A 260 4.61 -6.47 22.42
CA THR A 260 4.70 -7.00 21.06
C THR A 260 5.08 -5.89 20.10
N ILE A 261 5.93 -6.19 19.13
CA ILE A 261 6.22 -5.36 17.98
C ILE A 261 5.62 -6.07 16.77
N VAL A 262 4.77 -5.37 16.03
CA VAL A 262 4.17 -5.86 14.78
C VAL A 262 4.93 -5.25 13.61
N MET A 263 5.48 -6.09 12.74
CA MET A 263 6.18 -5.65 11.54
C MET A 263 5.53 -6.24 10.29
N PRO A 264 5.56 -5.53 9.15
CA PRO A 264 5.23 -6.11 7.85
C PRO A 264 6.15 -7.28 7.52
N GLU A 265 5.63 -8.31 6.88
CA GLU A 265 6.39 -9.43 6.32
C GLU A 265 6.16 -9.54 4.81
N ASN A 266 7.16 -10.04 4.07
CA ASN A 266 7.12 -10.21 2.61
C ASN A 266 6.77 -8.93 1.81
N LEU A 267 7.03 -7.75 2.37
CA LEU A 267 6.77 -6.47 1.74
C LEU A 267 7.57 -6.34 0.45
N ILE A 268 6.93 -5.91 -0.66
CA ILE A 268 7.65 -5.67 -1.90
C ILE A 268 8.76 -4.64 -1.67
N GLU A 269 9.96 -4.91 -2.21
CA GLU A 269 11.09 -4.02 -2.02
C GLU A 269 10.79 -2.66 -2.66
N PRO A 270 11.12 -1.55 -1.99
CA PRO A 270 11.07 -0.26 -2.65
C PRO A 270 12.09 -0.31 -3.78
N VAL A 271 11.65 -0.05 -5.01
CA VAL A 271 12.60 0.23 -6.09
C VAL A 271 13.48 1.37 -5.60
N SER A 272 14.80 1.18 -5.61
CA SER A 272 15.76 2.27 -5.50
C SER A 272 16.33 2.53 -6.88
N ARG A 273 16.61 3.79 -7.20
CA ARG A 273 17.48 4.10 -8.34
C ARG A 273 18.84 3.49 -8.03
N LYS A 274 19.09 2.24 -8.42
CA LYS A 274 20.43 1.65 -8.38
C LYS A 274 21.32 2.63 -9.14
N LYS A 275 22.28 3.26 -8.45
CA LYS A 275 23.27 4.11 -9.11
C LYS A 275 23.83 3.28 -10.26
N ARG A 276 23.71 3.80 -11.48
CA ARG A 276 24.41 3.25 -12.65
C ARG A 276 25.86 3.06 -12.20
N LYS A 277 26.34 1.83 -12.11
CA LYS A 277 27.78 1.59 -12.02
C LYS A 277 28.33 2.22 -13.30
N ARG A 278 29.07 3.31 -13.14
CA ARG A 278 29.88 3.88 -14.20
C ARG A 278 31.00 2.90 -14.52
#